data_AF-A0A816FVZ3-F1
#
_entry.id   AF-A0A816FVZ3-F1
#
_cell.length_a   1.000
_cell.length_b   1.000
_cell.length_c   1.000
_cell.angle_alpha   90.00
_cell.angle_beta   90.00
_cell.angle_gamma   90.00
#
_symmetry.space_group_name_H-M   'P 1'
#
loop_
_entity.id
_entity.type
_entity.pdbx_description
1 polymer ?
#
loop_
_entity_poly.entity_id
_entity_poly.type
_entity_poly.pdbx_seq_one_letter_code
_entity_poly.pdbx_strand_id
1 'polypeptide(L)'
;MRLTIVNLFYILCSIITILVLITWTFKRPNIGYEFKLQQNNLAYPTPTPTNTQQVTTNLATNYLRYLFPQIWACQSPNFKGKPDYYSQFSEDKALHKWIFNNTKQNENPGIFVELGALDGLAGSNTLFFERMFDWRGVLIEAQPENAKQLLKADRRKTVKLPIGICSPPRTYIRMLGGPGYVAGNIDTMDPDLRSKWHGNNDKTINVSCGPIGSYLTAIGITHIDFFSLDVEGSE
;
A
#
# COMPACT_ATOMS: atom_id res chain seq x y z
N MET A 1 -18.75 -19.54 -35.55
CA MET A 1 -18.55 -18.40 -34.62
C MET A 1 -17.06 -18.35 -34.27
N ARG A 2 -16.27 -17.46 -34.89
CA ARG A 2 -14.83 -17.35 -34.59
C ARG A 2 -14.68 -16.58 -33.27
N LEU A 3 -14.36 -17.27 -32.17
CA LEU A 3 -13.86 -16.59 -30.99
C LEU A 3 -12.53 -15.93 -31.37
N THR A 4 -12.45 -14.62 -31.20
CA THR A 4 -11.18 -13.89 -31.29
C THR A 4 -10.29 -14.35 -30.13
N ILE A 5 -8.96 -14.27 -30.32
CA ILE A 5 -7.96 -14.58 -29.26
C ILE A 5 -8.27 -13.81 -27.98
N VAL A 6 -8.77 -12.59 -28.11
CA VAL A 6 -9.22 -11.72 -27.02
C VAL A 6 -10.37 -12.36 -26.22
N ASN A 7 -11.39 -12.92 -26.88
CA ASN A 7 -12.50 -13.58 -26.19
C ASN A 7 -12.06 -14.86 -25.48
N LEU A 8 -11.11 -15.62 -26.06
CA LEU A 8 -10.57 -16.80 -25.41
C LEU A 8 -9.77 -16.44 -24.14
N PHE A 9 -9.05 -15.32 -24.16
CA PHE A 9 -8.28 -14.80 -23.03
C PHE A 9 -9.18 -14.41 -21.84
N TYR A 10 -10.27 -13.68 -22.08
CA TYR A 10 -11.22 -13.31 -21.00
C TYR A 10 -11.94 -14.53 -20.41
N ILE A 11 -12.28 -15.52 -21.25
CA ILE A 11 -12.90 -16.77 -20.81
C ILE A 11 -11.93 -17.56 -19.93
N LEU A 12 -10.66 -17.70 -20.35
CA LEU A 12 -9.63 -18.36 -19.56
C LEU A 12 -9.37 -17.64 -18.24
N CYS A 13 -9.31 -16.30 -18.23
CA CYS A 13 -9.18 -15.53 -16.98
C CYS A 13 -10.34 -15.75 -16.02
N SER A 14 -11.57 -15.80 -16.54
CA SER A 14 -12.78 -16.01 -15.72
C SER A 14 -12.81 -17.42 -15.13
N ILE A 15 -12.46 -18.44 -15.93
CA ILE A 15 -12.42 -19.85 -15.50
C ILE A 15 -11.32 -20.07 -14.45
N ILE A 16 -10.12 -19.52 -14.66
CA ILE A 16 -9.02 -19.63 -13.68
C ILE A 16 -9.40 -18.96 -12.36
N THR A 17 -10.08 -17.81 -12.40
CA THR A 17 -10.56 -17.12 -11.18
C THR A 17 -11.55 -17.98 -10.41
N ILE A 18 -12.53 -18.58 -11.11
CA ILE A 18 -13.53 -19.46 -10.50
C ILE A 18 -12.85 -20.70 -9.90
N LEU A 19 -11.89 -21.30 -10.60
CA LEU A 19 -11.15 -22.46 -10.10
C LEU A 19 -10.24 -22.12 -8.90
N VAL A 20 -9.60 -20.96 -8.88
CA VAL A 20 -8.82 -20.48 -7.73
C VAL A 20 -9.72 -20.21 -6.52
N LEU A 21 -10.88 -19.58 -6.71
CA LEU A 21 -11.85 -19.34 -5.64
C LEU A 21 -12.42 -20.65 -5.09
N ILE A 22 -12.74 -21.61 -5.97
CA ILE A 22 -13.21 -22.95 -5.58
C ILE A 22 -12.12 -23.70 -4.82
N THR A 23 -10.90 -23.74 -5.31
CA THR A 23 -9.82 -24.43 -4.59
C THR A 23 -9.52 -23.78 -3.24
N TRP A 24 -9.64 -22.45 -3.12
CA TRP A 24 -9.43 -21.74 -1.86
C TRP A 24 -10.55 -21.97 -0.84
N THR A 25 -11.83 -22.03 -1.26
CA THR A 25 -12.93 -22.36 -0.35
C THR A 25 -12.81 -23.78 0.22
N PHE A 26 -12.21 -24.71 -0.53
CA PHE A 26 -12.01 -26.10 -0.08
C PHE A 26 -10.69 -26.36 0.66
N LYS A 27 -9.71 -25.44 0.65
CA LYS A 27 -8.39 -25.66 1.26
C LYS A 27 -8.12 -24.89 2.55
N ARG A 28 -9.11 -24.33 3.25
CA ARG A 28 -8.86 -23.69 4.57
C ARG A 28 -8.19 -24.69 5.53
N PRO A 29 -6.91 -24.54 5.89
CA PRO A 29 -6.47 -25.07 7.17
C PRO A 29 -6.98 -24.10 8.24
N ASN A 30 -7.43 -24.59 9.38
CA ASN A 30 -7.70 -23.73 10.54
C ASN A 30 -6.38 -23.11 11.01
N ILE A 31 -5.93 -22.03 10.39
CA ILE A 31 -4.80 -21.23 10.87
C ILE A 31 -5.38 -20.11 11.72
N GLY A 32 -5.61 -20.42 12.99
CA GLY A 32 -5.86 -19.42 14.02
C GLY A 32 -4.55 -18.73 14.35
N TYR A 33 -4.38 -17.48 13.94
CA TYR A 33 -3.33 -16.63 14.49
C TYR A 33 -3.86 -16.03 15.80
N GLU A 34 -3.44 -16.59 16.92
CA GLU A 34 -3.71 -16.05 18.26
C GLU A 34 -2.71 -14.90 18.52
N PHE A 35 -3.10 -13.66 18.24
CA PHE A 35 -2.34 -12.49 18.70
C PHE A 35 -2.51 -12.37 20.22
N LYS A 36 -1.56 -12.93 20.98
CA LYS A 36 -1.43 -12.62 22.41
C LYS A 36 -0.89 -11.21 22.57
N LEU A 37 -1.80 -10.24 22.71
CA LEU A 37 -1.47 -8.97 23.33
C LEU A 37 -1.06 -9.28 24.77
N GLN A 38 0.18 -9.01 25.15
CA GLN A 38 0.56 -8.96 26.57
C GLN A 38 -0.23 -7.82 27.22
N GLN A 39 -1.33 -8.18 27.89
CA GLN A 39 -2.07 -7.29 28.78
C GLN A 39 -1.19 -6.95 29.98
N ASN A 40 -0.57 -5.77 29.95
CA ASN A 40 -0.13 -5.13 31.18
C ASN A 40 -1.36 -4.54 31.89
N ASN A 41 -1.52 -4.92 33.16
CA ASN A 41 -2.64 -4.64 34.07
C ASN A 41 -3.08 -3.16 34.11
N LEU A 42 -4.05 -2.78 33.27
CA LEU A 42 -4.92 -1.63 33.52
C LEU A 42 -6.37 -2.09 33.40
N ALA A 43 -7.07 -2.13 34.53
CA ALA A 43 -8.46 -2.51 34.61
C ALA A 43 -9.33 -1.48 33.87
N TYR A 44 -9.95 -1.91 32.76
CA TYR A 44 -11.02 -1.18 32.10
C TYR A 44 -12.33 -1.97 32.20
N PRO A 45 -13.48 -1.28 32.37
CA PRO A 45 -14.77 -1.93 32.59
C PRO A 45 -15.19 -2.73 31.35
N THR A 46 -15.72 -3.93 31.60
CA THR A 46 -16.23 -4.87 30.60
C THR A 46 -17.27 -4.19 29.69
N PRO A 47 -17.08 -4.19 28.35
CA PRO A 47 -18.14 -3.79 27.43
C PRO A 47 -19.17 -4.92 27.30
N THR A 48 -20.45 -4.55 27.42
CA THR A 48 -21.62 -5.35 27.09
C THR A 48 -21.58 -5.80 25.62
N PRO A 49 -22.14 -6.98 25.28
CA PRO A 49 -22.03 -7.55 23.95
C PRO A 49 -22.96 -6.84 22.97
N THR A 50 -22.45 -5.86 22.23
CA THR A 50 -23.11 -5.31 21.05
C THR A 50 -22.48 -5.87 19.78
N ASN A 51 -23.33 -6.58 19.01
CA ASN A 51 -23.19 -6.98 17.61
C ASN A 51 -21.77 -6.91 17.03
N THR A 52 -21.09 -8.05 17.03
CA THR A 52 -19.93 -8.29 16.18
C THR A 52 -20.38 -8.20 14.72
N GLN A 53 -20.38 -7.00 14.14
CA GLN A 53 -20.34 -6.91 12.68
C GLN A 53 -19.02 -7.56 12.26
N GLN A 54 -19.14 -8.70 11.59
CA GLN A 54 -18.04 -9.36 10.91
C GLN A 54 -17.39 -8.36 9.94
N VAL A 55 -16.26 -7.77 10.35
CA VAL A 55 -15.36 -7.05 9.44
C VAL A 55 -14.56 -8.09 8.66
N THR A 56 -15.20 -8.82 7.75
CA THR A 56 -14.56 -9.93 7.01
C THR A 56 -14.31 -9.65 5.53
N THR A 57 -14.44 -8.42 5.01
CA THR A 57 -14.54 -8.25 3.54
C THR A 57 -13.53 -7.35 2.81
N ASN A 58 -12.43 -6.87 3.42
CA ASN A 58 -11.43 -6.09 2.67
C ASN A 58 -10.00 -6.67 2.61
N LEU A 59 -9.53 -7.36 3.65
CA LEU A 59 -8.18 -7.94 3.65
C LEU A 59 -8.06 -9.14 2.68
N ALA A 60 -9.02 -10.05 2.68
CA ALA A 60 -8.99 -11.25 1.83
C ALA A 60 -9.00 -10.91 0.33
N THR A 61 -9.83 -9.96 -0.10
CA THR A 61 -9.91 -9.53 -1.49
C THR A 61 -8.59 -8.91 -1.96
N ASN A 62 -7.98 -8.06 -1.13
CA ASN A 62 -6.67 -7.47 -1.43
C ASN A 62 -5.56 -8.53 -1.44
N TYR A 63 -5.56 -9.48 -0.51
CA TYR A 63 -4.58 -10.57 -0.43
C TYR A 63 -4.61 -11.47 -1.68
N LEU A 64 -5.82 -11.81 -2.17
CA LEU A 64 -5.99 -12.58 -3.41
C LEU A 64 -5.44 -11.83 -4.63
N ARG A 65 -5.47 -10.48 -4.65
CA ARG A 65 -4.84 -9.69 -5.73
C ARG A 65 -3.35 -9.93 -5.81
N TYR A 66 -2.66 -10.08 -4.68
CA TYR A 66 -1.20 -10.25 -4.61
C TYR A 66 -0.77 -11.67 -4.97
N LEU A 67 -1.52 -12.67 -4.51
CA LEU A 67 -1.23 -14.07 -4.81
C LEU A 67 -1.39 -14.41 -6.30
N PHE A 68 -2.24 -13.68 -7.03
CA PHE A 68 -2.52 -13.96 -8.44
C PHE A 68 -2.42 -12.71 -9.34
N PRO A 69 -1.19 -12.16 -9.57
CA PRO A 69 -0.96 -10.96 -10.38
C PRO A 69 -1.61 -11.01 -11.75
N GLN A 70 -1.45 -12.16 -12.42
CA GLN A 70 -1.91 -12.34 -13.79
C GLN A 70 -3.44 -12.30 -13.89
N ILE A 71 -4.13 -12.90 -12.91
CA ILE A 71 -5.60 -12.88 -12.84
C ILE A 71 -6.08 -11.45 -12.61
N TRP A 72 -5.41 -10.71 -11.72
CA TRP A 72 -5.83 -9.35 -11.37
C TRP A 72 -5.50 -8.31 -12.43
N ALA A 73 -4.35 -8.44 -13.12
CA ALA A 73 -3.99 -7.61 -14.25
C ALA A 73 -5.07 -7.73 -15.35
N CYS A 74 -5.49 -8.97 -15.66
CA CYS A 74 -6.52 -9.23 -16.67
C CYS A 74 -7.93 -8.74 -16.29
N GLN A 75 -8.23 -8.65 -15.00
CA GLN A 75 -9.52 -8.19 -14.48
C GLN A 75 -9.55 -6.70 -14.16
N SER A 76 -8.38 -6.06 -14.08
CA SER A 76 -8.33 -4.65 -13.79
C SER A 76 -8.77 -3.88 -15.02
N PRO A 77 -9.79 -3.01 -14.93
CA PRO A 77 -10.13 -2.15 -16.04
C PRO A 77 -8.88 -1.32 -16.39
N ASN A 78 -8.45 -1.39 -17.65
CA ASN A 78 -7.42 -0.50 -18.17
C ASN A 78 -7.79 0.93 -17.77
N PHE A 79 -6.80 1.69 -17.27
CA PHE A 79 -7.00 3.10 -16.99
C PHE A 79 -7.48 3.80 -18.26
N LYS A 80 -8.68 4.41 -18.19
CA LYS A 80 -9.30 5.09 -19.34
C LYS A 80 -8.98 6.60 -19.37
N GLY A 81 -8.21 7.09 -18.42
CA GLY A 81 -7.81 8.50 -18.37
C GLY A 81 -6.61 8.79 -19.27
N LYS A 82 -6.29 10.08 -19.43
CA LYS A 82 -5.09 10.51 -20.15
C LYS A 82 -3.83 10.06 -19.38
N PRO A 83 -2.84 9.44 -20.04
CA PRO A 83 -1.55 9.17 -19.43
C PRO A 83 -0.92 10.48 -18.94
N ASP A 84 -0.50 10.52 -17.69
CA ASP A 84 0.21 11.64 -17.11
C ASP A 84 1.19 11.17 -16.04
N TYR A 85 2.18 12.00 -15.73
CA TYR A 85 3.14 11.80 -14.66
C TYR A 85 2.71 12.60 -13.42
N TYR A 86 2.86 12.00 -12.24
CA TYR A 86 2.26 12.49 -10.99
C TYR A 86 3.29 12.86 -9.93
N SER A 87 4.52 12.37 -10.06
CA SER A 87 5.59 12.64 -9.10
C SER A 87 5.93 14.13 -9.01
N GLN A 88 6.50 14.52 -7.87
CA GLN A 88 7.20 15.80 -7.80
C GLN A 88 8.38 15.77 -8.78
N PHE A 89 8.64 16.90 -9.44
CA PHE A 89 9.78 17.07 -10.35
C PHE A 89 9.89 16.04 -11.50
N SER A 90 8.83 15.29 -11.82
CA SER A 90 8.80 14.29 -12.90
C SER A 90 9.79 13.12 -12.71
N GLU A 91 10.02 12.70 -11.47
CA GLU A 91 10.79 11.50 -11.13
C GLU A 91 10.20 10.23 -11.73
N ASP A 92 8.88 10.02 -11.65
CA ASP A 92 8.18 8.88 -12.27
C ASP A 92 8.37 8.83 -13.80
N LYS A 93 8.49 9.99 -14.45
CA LYS A 93 8.87 10.10 -15.87
C LYS A 93 10.30 9.65 -16.11
N ALA A 94 11.22 10.05 -15.24
CA ALA A 94 12.61 9.62 -15.33
C ALA A 94 12.72 8.10 -15.10
N LEU A 95 12.05 7.57 -14.07
CA LEU A 95 11.98 6.14 -13.77
C LEU A 95 11.44 5.35 -14.95
N HIS A 96 10.31 5.78 -15.54
CA HIS A 96 9.76 5.13 -16.71
C HIS A 96 10.72 5.18 -17.90
N LYS A 97 11.31 6.33 -18.22
CA LYS A 97 12.15 6.49 -19.40
C LYS A 97 13.48 5.73 -19.30
N TRP A 98 14.06 5.66 -18.10
CA TRP A 98 15.45 5.23 -17.93
C TRP A 98 15.59 3.86 -17.24
N ILE A 99 14.65 3.48 -16.38
CA ILE A 99 14.73 2.22 -15.61
C ILE A 99 13.68 1.22 -16.10
N PHE A 100 12.43 1.67 -16.25
CA PHE A 100 11.27 0.81 -16.57
C PHE A 100 10.75 1.01 -18.00
N ASN A 101 11.65 1.28 -18.95
CA ASN A 101 11.29 1.62 -20.33
C ASN A 101 10.73 0.44 -21.15
N ASN A 102 10.95 -0.78 -20.68
CA ASN A 102 10.45 -2.01 -21.29
C ASN A 102 9.13 -2.48 -20.66
N THR A 103 8.59 -1.72 -19.70
CA THR A 103 7.29 -2.03 -19.10
C THR A 103 6.15 -1.73 -20.07
N LYS A 104 5.20 -2.64 -20.14
CA LYS A 104 4.04 -2.60 -21.02
C LYS A 104 2.79 -3.07 -20.28
N GLN A 105 1.68 -2.39 -20.58
CA GLN A 105 0.38 -2.69 -19.99
C GLN A 105 -0.01 -4.15 -20.23
N ASN A 106 -0.50 -4.83 -19.19
CA ASN A 106 -0.90 -6.24 -19.21
C ASN A 106 0.17 -7.29 -19.62
N GLU A 107 1.43 -6.91 -19.85
CA GLU A 107 2.50 -7.86 -20.24
C GLU A 107 3.45 -8.17 -19.08
N ASN A 108 3.90 -7.16 -18.36
CA ASN A 108 4.91 -7.28 -17.30
C ASN A 108 4.63 -6.33 -16.12
N PRO A 109 3.52 -6.54 -15.39
CA PRO A 109 3.21 -5.74 -14.21
C PRO A 109 4.23 -6.00 -13.09
N GLY A 110 4.71 -4.92 -12.47
CA GLY A 110 5.62 -4.97 -11.33
C GLY A 110 4.92 -4.78 -9.97
N ILE A 111 5.70 -4.96 -8.91
CA ILE A 111 5.33 -4.71 -7.52
C ILE A 111 6.11 -3.51 -7.00
N PHE A 112 5.40 -2.49 -6.53
CA PHE A 112 6.03 -1.36 -5.86
C PHE A 112 5.73 -1.29 -4.36
N VAL A 113 6.57 -0.57 -3.63
CA VAL A 113 6.27 -0.04 -2.31
C VAL A 113 6.57 1.45 -2.33
N GLU A 114 5.69 2.27 -1.78
CA GLU A 114 5.86 3.71 -1.63
C GLU A 114 5.69 4.06 -0.16
N LEU A 115 6.79 4.45 0.48
CA LEU A 115 6.82 4.92 1.87
C LEU A 115 6.89 6.45 1.86
N GLY A 116 5.91 7.09 2.51
CA GLY A 116 5.62 8.52 2.34
C GLY A 116 4.57 8.77 1.26
N ALA A 117 3.52 7.94 1.23
CA ALA A 117 2.55 7.96 0.14
C ALA A 117 1.56 9.16 0.17
N LEU A 118 1.64 10.04 1.18
CA LEU A 118 0.81 11.23 1.31
C LEU A 118 -0.69 10.90 1.25
N ASP A 119 -1.41 11.43 0.26
CA ASP A 119 -2.82 11.17 0.00
C ASP A 119 -3.03 10.05 -1.04
N GLY A 120 -1.95 9.41 -1.47
CA GLY A 120 -1.91 8.37 -2.49
C GLY A 120 -2.05 8.89 -3.92
N LEU A 121 -2.14 10.19 -4.17
CA LEU A 121 -2.33 10.75 -5.51
C LEU A 121 -1.32 11.86 -5.83
N ALA A 122 -1.26 12.87 -4.97
CA ALA A 122 -0.45 14.05 -5.19
C ALA A 122 1.04 13.73 -4.95
N GLY A 123 1.88 14.06 -5.92
CA GLY A 123 3.32 13.79 -5.85
C GLY A 123 3.70 12.31 -5.94
N SER A 124 2.75 11.38 -6.21
CA SER A 124 3.04 9.95 -6.10
C SER A 124 4.01 9.47 -7.17
N ASN A 125 5.06 8.78 -6.72
CA ASN A 125 6.08 8.17 -7.57
C ASN A 125 5.61 6.87 -8.24
N THR A 126 4.50 6.27 -7.75
CA THR A 126 4.02 4.96 -8.24
C THR A 126 2.70 5.01 -9.00
N LEU A 127 1.97 6.13 -8.93
CA LEU A 127 0.63 6.25 -9.53
C LEU A 127 0.64 6.03 -11.05
N PHE A 128 1.67 6.55 -11.73
CA PHE A 128 1.84 6.35 -13.17
C PHE A 128 1.93 4.86 -13.52
N PHE A 129 2.77 4.11 -12.81
CA PHE A 129 2.97 2.68 -13.03
C PHE A 129 1.71 1.86 -12.76
N GLU A 130 0.95 2.20 -11.71
CA GLU A 130 -0.33 1.54 -11.41
C GLU A 130 -1.35 1.72 -12.55
N ARG A 131 -1.47 2.95 -13.05
CA ARG A 131 -2.45 3.32 -14.08
C ARG A 131 -2.08 2.77 -15.45
N MET A 132 -0.82 2.93 -15.84
CA MET A 132 -0.38 2.66 -17.21
C MET A 132 0.09 1.24 -17.43
N PHE A 133 0.59 0.57 -16.40
CA PHE A 133 1.29 -0.71 -16.55
C PHE A 133 0.76 -1.83 -15.67
N ASP A 134 -0.36 -1.59 -14.99
CA ASP A 134 -0.99 -2.56 -14.11
C ASP A 134 -0.10 -3.00 -12.94
N TRP A 135 0.87 -2.16 -12.58
CA TRP A 135 1.64 -2.38 -11.37
C TRP A 135 0.72 -2.30 -10.15
N ARG A 136 1.10 -3.04 -9.12
CA ARG A 136 0.40 -3.13 -7.84
C ARG A 136 1.38 -2.89 -6.72
N GLY A 137 0.91 -2.55 -5.53
CA GLY A 137 1.88 -2.26 -4.48
C GLY A 137 1.32 -1.78 -3.16
N VAL A 138 2.22 -1.39 -2.28
CA VAL A 138 1.88 -0.97 -0.93
C VAL A 138 2.16 0.52 -0.80
N LEU A 139 1.16 1.26 -0.34
CA LEU A 139 1.27 2.67 -0.01
C LEU A 139 1.29 2.79 1.52
N ILE A 140 2.34 3.39 2.07
CA ILE A 140 2.55 3.51 3.51
C ILE A 140 2.64 4.99 3.85
N GLU A 141 1.81 5.46 4.77
CA GLU A 141 1.77 6.84 5.23
C GLU A 141 1.59 6.88 6.75
N ALA A 142 2.50 7.57 7.44
CA ALA A 142 2.49 7.64 8.90
C ALA A 142 1.69 8.85 9.42
N GLN A 143 1.69 9.97 8.71
CA GLN A 143 0.99 11.19 9.11
C GLN A 143 -0.53 10.91 9.09
N PRO A 144 -1.24 10.99 10.23
CA PRO A 144 -2.60 10.46 10.33
C PRO A 144 -3.64 11.12 9.42
N GLU A 145 -3.51 12.43 9.14
CA GLU A 145 -4.44 13.15 8.27
C GLU A 145 -4.18 12.87 6.78
N ASN A 146 -2.91 12.77 6.36
CA ASN A 146 -2.54 12.28 5.04
C ASN A 146 -3.04 10.85 4.84
N ALA A 147 -2.80 9.98 5.82
CA ALA A 147 -3.23 8.58 5.79
C ALA A 147 -4.77 8.44 5.67
N LYS A 148 -5.56 9.32 6.31
CA LYS A 148 -7.02 9.35 6.12
C LYS A 148 -7.43 9.67 4.68
N GLN A 149 -6.67 10.51 3.98
CA GLN A 149 -6.91 10.81 2.57
C GLN A 149 -6.46 9.65 1.68
N LEU A 150 -5.27 9.09 1.95
CA LEU A 150 -4.76 7.89 1.29
C LEU A 150 -5.80 6.76 1.27
N LEU A 151 -6.42 6.46 2.41
CA LEU A 151 -7.44 5.41 2.51
C LEU A 151 -8.62 5.62 1.53
N LYS A 152 -8.95 6.88 1.20
CA LYS A 152 -10.03 7.26 0.28
C LYS A 152 -9.61 7.33 -1.19
N ALA A 153 -8.31 7.36 -1.49
CA ALA A 153 -7.79 7.51 -2.86
C ALA A 153 -8.23 6.38 -3.81
N ASP A 154 -8.46 6.69 -5.08
CA ASP A 154 -8.69 5.68 -6.14
C ASP A 154 -7.36 5.04 -6.56
N ARG A 155 -6.83 4.19 -5.67
CA ARG A 155 -5.62 3.38 -5.84
C ARG A 155 -5.99 1.90 -5.70
N ARG A 156 -6.82 1.43 -6.65
CA ARG A 156 -7.49 0.12 -6.54
C ARG A 156 -6.54 -1.06 -6.65
N LYS A 157 -5.30 -0.90 -7.11
CA LYS A 157 -4.31 -1.98 -7.17
C LYS A 157 -3.34 -1.95 -5.98
N THR A 158 -3.64 -1.20 -4.92
CA THR A 158 -2.74 -1.08 -3.76
C THR A 158 -3.35 -1.55 -2.44
N VAL A 159 -2.46 -1.96 -1.53
CA VAL A 159 -2.74 -2.02 -0.09
C VAL A 159 -2.27 -0.70 0.51
N LYS A 160 -3.07 -0.16 1.42
CA LYS A 160 -2.80 1.12 2.06
C LYS A 160 -2.60 0.90 3.55
N LEU A 161 -1.45 1.31 4.08
CA LEU A 161 -1.06 1.10 5.46
C LEU A 161 -0.89 2.46 6.16
N PRO A 162 -1.84 2.86 7.02
CA PRO A 162 -1.76 4.10 7.80
C PRO A 162 -0.85 3.89 9.03
N ILE A 163 0.44 3.61 8.81
CA ILE A 163 1.37 3.17 9.85
C ILE A 163 2.79 3.67 9.59
N GLY A 164 3.57 3.86 10.66
CA GLY A 164 5.00 4.15 10.56
C GLY A 164 5.85 2.89 10.38
N ILE A 165 7.08 3.08 9.91
CA ILE A 165 8.10 2.03 9.84
C ILE A 165 9.15 2.25 10.92
N CYS A 166 9.50 1.19 11.65
CA CYS A 166 10.57 1.22 12.64
C CYS A 166 11.09 -0.18 12.99
N SER A 167 12.30 -0.25 13.53
CA SER A 167 12.90 -1.50 14.01
C SER A 167 12.48 -1.83 15.45
N PRO A 168 12.32 -3.11 15.82
CA PRO A 168 12.05 -3.49 17.20
C PRO A 168 13.21 -3.07 18.12
N PRO A 169 12.96 -2.82 19.42
CA PRO A 169 11.69 -2.98 20.14
C PRO A 169 10.74 -1.77 20.02
N ARG A 170 11.05 -0.80 19.16
CA ARG A 170 10.21 0.40 18.97
C ARG A 170 8.85 0.01 18.39
N THR A 171 7.80 0.61 18.93
CA THR A 171 6.40 0.38 18.51
C THR A 171 5.67 1.67 18.10
N TYR A 172 6.32 2.83 18.23
CA TYR A 172 5.84 4.10 17.73
C TYR A 172 6.96 5.01 17.23
N ILE A 173 6.66 5.88 16.27
CA ILE A 173 7.47 7.01 15.85
C ILE A 173 6.79 8.32 16.21
N ARG A 174 7.57 9.40 16.23
CA ARG A 174 7.11 10.75 16.58
C ARG A 174 7.04 11.60 15.32
N MET A 175 5.87 11.69 14.71
CA MET A 175 5.66 12.48 13.50
C MET A 175 5.57 13.96 13.85
N LEU A 176 6.37 14.79 13.21
CA LEU A 176 6.33 16.25 13.26
C LEU A 176 5.61 16.79 12.01
N GLY A 177 4.81 17.83 12.20
CA GLY A 177 4.13 18.54 11.11
C GLY A 177 2.67 18.13 10.91
N GLY A 178 1.94 19.02 10.24
CA GLY A 178 0.55 18.81 9.83
C GLY A 178 0.40 17.95 8.57
N PRO A 179 -0.82 17.79 8.02
CA PRO A 179 -0.98 17.20 6.70
C PRO A 179 -0.25 18.03 5.64
N GLY A 180 0.22 17.38 4.59
CA GLY A 180 1.09 17.97 3.57
C GLY A 180 2.36 17.16 3.36
N TYR A 181 3.22 17.67 2.47
CA TYR A 181 4.40 16.96 1.99
C TYR A 181 5.45 16.78 3.07
N VAL A 182 5.77 17.84 3.81
CA VAL A 182 6.96 17.93 4.66
C VAL A 182 6.88 17.22 6.02
N ALA A 183 5.85 16.40 6.29
CA ALA A 183 5.74 15.75 7.59
C ALA A 183 6.71 14.56 7.70
N GLY A 184 7.43 14.45 8.82
CA GLY A 184 8.43 13.40 9.00
C GLY A 184 8.69 13.02 10.45
N ASN A 185 9.53 12.02 10.68
CA ASN A 185 9.85 11.55 12.03
C ASN A 185 10.87 12.47 12.70
N ILE A 186 10.47 13.19 13.75
CA ILE A 186 11.35 14.15 14.45
C ILE A 186 12.64 13.52 15.03
N ASP A 187 12.63 12.21 15.29
CA ASP A 187 13.79 11.51 15.85
C ASP A 187 14.92 11.34 14.82
N THR A 188 14.59 11.34 13.54
CA THR A 188 15.50 10.99 12.44
C THR A 188 15.56 12.04 11.34
N MET A 189 14.59 12.96 11.30
CA MET A 189 14.51 14.04 10.32
C MET A 189 15.80 14.85 10.30
N ASP A 190 16.32 15.06 9.09
CA ASP A 190 17.47 15.92 8.84
C ASP A 190 17.30 17.31 9.51
N PRO A 191 18.28 17.78 10.28
CA PRO A 191 18.17 19.06 11.00
C PRO A 191 17.96 20.28 10.10
N ASP A 192 18.53 20.29 8.89
CA ASP A 192 18.40 21.40 7.95
C ASP A 192 16.97 21.42 7.39
N LEU A 193 16.45 20.26 6.98
CA LEU A 193 15.04 20.13 6.56
C LEU A 193 14.09 20.51 7.69
N ARG A 194 14.37 20.06 8.92
CA ARG A 194 13.57 20.42 10.09
C ARG A 194 13.53 21.93 10.31
N SER A 195 14.68 22.60 10.27
CA SER A 195 14.75 24.05 10.49
C SER A 195 14.10 24.86 9.36
N LYS A 196 14.12 24.31 8.14
CA LYS A 196 13.56 24.95 6.95
C LYS A 196 12.04 24.86 6.91
N TRP A 197 11.48 23.72 7.29
CA TRP A 197 10.06 23.42 7.07
C TRP A 197 9.21 23.42 8.34
N HIS A 198 9.82 23.33 9.53
CA HIS A 198 9.10 23.25 10.79
C HIS A 198 9.46 24.37 11.77
N GLY A 199 8.44 24.93 12.40
CA GLY A 199 8.60 25.90 13.48
C GLY A 199 8.61 25.26 14.87
N ASN A 200 9.02 26.01 15.89
CA ASN A 200 9.00 25.57 17.28
C ASN A 200 7.60 25.20 17.81
N ASN A 201 6.54 25.65 17.14
CA ASN A 201 5.15 25.39 17.52
C ASN A 201 4.53 24.18 16.81
N ASP A 202 5.28 23.53 15.92
CA ASP A 202 4.76 22.36 15.21
C ASP A 202 4.51 21.21 16.17
N LYS A 203 3.33 20.60 16.02
CA LYS A 203 2.89 19.53 16.89
C LYS A 203 3.56 18.23 16.50
N THR A 204 3.90 17.46 17.52
CA THR A 204 4.35 16.07 17.36
C THR A 204 3.20 15.12 17.70
N ILE A 205 3.04 14.07 16.89
CA ILE A 205 2.02 13.04 17.07
C ILE A 205 2.71 11.68 17.14
N ASN A 206 2.38 10.87 18.14
CA ASN A 206 2.85 9.49 18.21
C ASN A 206 2.04 8.62 17.25
N VAL A 207 2.72 7.88 16.39
CA VAL A 207 2.12 6.99 15.39
C VAL A 207 2.68 5.59 15.59
N SER A 208 1.80 4.59 15.63
CA SER A 208 2.22 3.19 15.71
C SER A 208 3.16 2.84 14.56
N CYS A 209 4.18 2.03 14.83
CA CYS A 209 5.14 1.61 13.83
C CYS A 209 5.59 0.16 14.02
N GLY A 210 6.25 -0.37 13.00
CA GLY A 210 6.88 -1.69 13.07
C GLY A 210 7.69 -2.01 11.81
N PRO A 211 8.28 -3.22 11.75
CA PRO A 211 9.21 -3.56 10.69
C PRO A 211 8.48 -3.73 9.36
N ILE A 212 8.94 -3.06 8.31
CA ILE A 212 8.33 -3.13 6.99
C ILE A 212 8.26 -4.58 6.47
N GLY A 213 9.30 -5.38 6.70
CA GLY A 213 9.34 -6.79 6.31
C GLY A 213 8.20 -7.61 6.93
N SER A 214 7.78 -7.31 8.16
CA SER A 214 6.65 -7.98 8.80
C SER A 214 5.33 -7.66 8.10
N TYR A 215 5.13 -6.40 7.72
CA TYR A 215 3.92 -5.98 6.99
C TYR A 215 3.86 -6.59 5.59
N LEU A 216 4.97 -6.56 4.86
CA LEU A 216 5.06 -7.13 3.51
C LEU A 216 4.84 -8.65 3.52
N THR A 217 5.47 -9.36 4.47
CA THR A 217 5.26 -10.80 4.66
C THR A 217 3.79 -11.10 4.97
N ALA A 218 3.16 -10.31 5.85
CA ALA A 218 1.77 -10.50 6.24
C ALA A 218 0.75 -10.29 5.11
N ILE A 219 1.14 -9.62 4.00
CA ILE A 219 0.31 -9.46 2.80
C ILE A 219 0.81 -10.30 1.61
N GLY A 220 1.78 -11.20 1.85
CA GLY A 220 2.30 -12.13 0.85
C GLY A 220 3.25 -11.51 -0.18
N ILE A 221 3.87 -10.36 0.12
CA ILE A 221 4.89 -9.76 -0.73
C ILE A 221 6.26 -10.26 -0.32
N THR A 222 6.92 -10.97 -1.24
CA THR A 222 8.28 -11.52 -1.06
C THR A 222 9.30 -10.90 -2.00
N HIS A 223 8.87 -10.08 -2.96
CA HIS A 223 9.70 -9.42 -3.96
C HIS A 223 9.12 -8.04 -4.29
N ILE A 224 10.00 -7.06 -4.51
CA ILE A 224 9.66 -5.67 -4.87
C ILE A 224 10.50 -5.29 -6.09
N ASP A 225 9.85 -4.75 -7.12
CA ASP A 225 10.51 -4.25 -8.33
C ASP A 225 10.90 -2.77 -8.22
N PHE A 226 10.14 -1.99 -7.45
CA PHE A 226 10.43 -0.58 -7.17
C PHE A 226 10.08 -0.21 -5.73
N PHE A 227 11.05 0.33 -5.00
CA PHE A 227 10.81 0.92 -3.68
C PHE A 227 11.05 2.43 -3.74
N SER A 228 9.97 3.20 -3.60
CA SER A 228 10.00 4.65 -3.44
C SER A 228 10.07 4.96 -1.95
N LEU A 229 11.12 5.70 -1.56
CA LEU A 229 11.35 6.16 -0.20
C LEU A 229 11.41 7.69 -0.24
N ASP A 230 10.39 8.33 0.32
CA ASP A 230 10.30 9.78 0.41
C ASP A 230 9.66 10.14 1.76
N VAL A 231 10.48 10.24 2.80
CA VAL A 231 10.03 10.47 4.19
C VAL A 231 10.59 11.77 4.74
N GLU A 232 10.90 12.71 3.84
CA GLU A 232 11.27 14.09 4.13
C GLU A 232 12.48 14.18 5.08
N GLY A 233 13.52 13.40 4.80
CA GLY A 233 14.78 13.41 5.56
C GLY A 233 14.85 12.42 6.72
N SER A 234 13.94 11.44 6.77
CA SER A 234 13.88 10.40 7.80
C SER A 234 14.25 9.00 7.29
N GLU A 235 14.98 8.91 6.17
CA GLU A 235 15.41 7.67 5.52
C GLU A 235 16.31 6.79 6.42
#